data_AF-A0A0R1GPX7-F1
#
_entry.id   AF-A0A0R1GPX7-F1
#
_cell.length_a   1.000
_cell.length_b   1.000
_cell.length_c   1.000
_cell.angle_alpha   90.00
_cell.angle_beta   90.00
_cell.angle_gamma   90.00
#
_symmetry.space_group_name_H-M   'P 1'
#
loop_
_entity.id
_entity.type
_entity.pdbx_description
1 polymer ?
#
loop_
_entity_poly.entity_id
_entity_poly.type
_entity_poly.pdbx_seq_one_letter_code
_entity_poly.pdbx_strand_id
1 'polypeptide(L)' 'MLVVAQAGRKKITKRKGVLHETYPAVFVVDLDQDENAFERVSYSYADLLTKTIEIKFADDSDIMAS' A
#
# COMPACT_ATOMS: atom_id res chain seq x y z
N MET A 1 5.79 -2.73 3.84
CA MET A 1 5.57 -1.75 2.76
C MET A 1 4.60 -0.68 3.25
N LEU A 2 4.74 0.58 2.83
CA LEU A 2 3.85 1.68 3.19
C LEU A 2 3.09 2.15 1.95
N VAL A 3 1.76 2.20 2.06
CA VAL A 3 0.85 2.64 1.00
C VAL A 3 0.27 3.99 1.37
N VAL A 4 0.41 4.97 0.47
CA VAL A 4 -0.18 6.29 0.58
C VAL A 4 -1.24 6.42 -0.49
N ALA A 5 -2.49 6.68 -0.11
CA ALA A 5 -3.60 6.79 -1.05
C ALA A 5 -4.37 8.11 -0.87
N GLN A 6 -4.84 8.68 -1.97
CA GLN A 6 -5.76 9.81 -1.97
C GLN A 6 -7.18 9.30 -1.68
N ALA A 7 -7.70 9.57 -0.48
CA ALA A 7 -9.06 9.19 -0.06
C ALA A 7 -10.11 10.29 -0.40
N GLY A 8 -9.74 11.31 -1.18
CA GLY A 8 -10.63 12.40 -1.60
C GLY A 8 -9.91 13.73 -1.83
N ARG A 9 -10.67 14.82 -2.00
CA ARG A 9 -10.18 16.13 -2.49
C ARG A 9 -9.12 16.83 -1.62
N LYS A 10 -8.90 16.38 -0.39
CA LYS A 10 -7.84 16.87 0.53
C LYS A 10 -7.34 15.83 1.54
N LYS A 11 -7.73 14.55 1.42
CA LYS A 11 -7.43 13.53 2.44
C LYS A 11 -6.43 12.52 1.89
N ILE A 12 -5.24 12.52 2.48
CA ILE A 12 -4.19 11.52 2.21
C ILE A 12 -4.19 10.55 3.37
N THR A 13 -4.25 9.25 3.07
CA THR A 13 -4.20 8.18 4.07
C THR A 13 -2.91 7.41 3.88
N LYS A 14 -2.16 7.18 4.98
CA LYS A 14 -0.93 6.39 4.99
C LYS A 14 -1.19 5.14 5.82
N ARG A 15 -0.98 3.96 5.24
CA ARG A 15 -1.19 2.67 5.91
C ARG A 15 -0.02 1.75 5.63
N LYS A 16 0.31 0.91 6.61
CA LYS A 16 1.22 -0.22 6.37
C LYS A 16 0.45 -1.32 5.67
N GLY A 17 1.13 -2.05 4.79
CA GLY A 17 0.54 -3.19 4.13
C GLY A 17 1.58 -4.19 3.63
N VAL A 18 1.07 -5.36 3.27
CA VAL A 18 1.84 -6.47 2.70
C VAL A 18 1.22 -6.84 1.35
N LEU A 19 2.05 -7.01 0.32
CA LEU A 19 1.60 -7.49 -0.97
C LEU A 19 1.11 -8.93 -0.83
N HIS A 20 -0.15 -9.17 -1.15
CA HIS A 20 -0.79 -10.48 -1.05
C HIS A 20 -0.69 -11.24 -2.38
N GLU A 21 -1.17 -10.63 -3.46
CA GLU A 21 -1.23 -11.22 -4.79
C GLU A 21 -0.99 -10.18 -5.89
N THR A 22 -0.58 -10.64 -7.07
CA THR A 22 -0.42 -9.80 -8.26
C THR A 22 -1.12 -10.42 -9.45
N TYR A 23 -1.72 -9.57 -10.27
CA TYR A 23 -2.43 -9.92 -11.49
C TYR A 23 -2.04 -8.93 -12.59
N PRO A 24 -2.25 -9.22 -13.89
CA PRO A 24 -1.81 -8.34 -14.97
C PRO A 24 -2.33 -6.90 -14.91
N ALA A 25 -3.51 -6.66 -14.32
CA ALA A 25 -4.13 -5.34 -14.25
C ALA A 25 -4.09 -4.70 -12.85
N VAL A 26 -4.01 -5.52 -11.79
CA VAL A 26 -4.14 -5.09 -10.40
C VAL A 26 -3.26 -5.91 -9.48
N PHE A 27 -2.95 -5.37 -8.31
CA PHE A 27 -2.31 -6.08 -7.21
C PHE A 27 -3.12 -5.92 -5.93
N VAL A 28 -3.06 -6.92 -5.07
CA VAL A 28 -3.82 -6.99 -3.82
C VAL A 28 -2.88 -6.76 -2.65
N VAL A 29 -3.26 -5.85 -1.75
CA VAL A 29 -2.52 -5.52 -0.54
C VAL A 29 -3.41 -5.75 0.67
N ASP A 30 -2.90 -6.47 1.66
CA ASP A 30 -3.50 -6.54 2.98
C ASP A 30 -2.97 -5.34 3.79
N LEU A 31 -3.86 -4.40 4.13
CA LEU A 31 -3.54 -3.20 4.89
C LEU A 31 -3.75 -3.45 6.38
N ASP A 32 -2.77 -3.04 7.17
CA ASP A 32 -2.82 -3.11 8.62
C ASP A 32 -3.76 -2.01 9.13
N GLN A 33 -4.75 -2.41 9.93
CA GLN A 33 -5.63 -1.52 10.65
C GLN A 33 -5.28 -1.73 12.12
N ASP A 34 -4.90 -0.68 12.84
CA ASP A 34 -4.34 -0.70 14.21
C ASP A 34 -5.19 -1.45 15.28
N GLU A 35 -6.31 -2.12 14.94
CA GLU A 35 -7.21 -2.83 15.87
C GLU A 35 -7.72 -4.23 15.40
N ASN A 36 -6.91 -5.03 14.70
CA ASN A 36 -7.15 -6.47 14.41
C ASN A 36 -8.00 -6.84 13.17
N ALA A 37 -8.31 -5.92 12.26
CA ALA A 37 -8.97 -6.26 11.01
C ALA A 37 -8.13 -5.82 9.81
N PHE A 38 -7.45 -6.76 9.15
CA PHE A 38 -6.76 -6.45 7.89
C PHE A 38 -7.79 -6.04 6.82
N GLU A 39 -7.61 -4.86 6.24
CA GLU A 39 -8.42 -4.39 5.12
C GLU A 39 -7.75 -4.83 3.81
N ARG A 40 -8.39 -5.72 3.06
CA ARG A 40 -7.90 -6.19 1.76
C ARG A 40 -8.32 -5.22 0.65
N VAL A 41 -7.34 -4.63 -0.01
CA VAL A 41 -7.57 -3.63 -1.06
C VAL A 41 -6.81 -3.99 -2.33
N SER A 42 -7.47 -3.87 -3.48
CA SER A 42 -6.84 -4.00 -4.79
C SER A 42 -6.53 -2.62 -5.38
N TYR A 43 -5.34 -2.46 -5.94
CA TYR A 43 -4.91 -1.26 -6.67
C TYR A 43 -4.48 -1.64 -8.08
N SER A 44 -4.66 -0.74 -9.04
CA SER A 44 -4.19 -0.93 -10.41
C SER A 44 -2.79 -0.34 -10.60
N TYR A 45 -2.07 -0.83 -11.62
CA TYR A 45 -0.80 -0.20 -12.03
C TYR A 45 -1.01 1.22 -12.58
N ALA A 46 -2.20 1.51 -13.12
CA ALA A 46 -2.56 2.85 -13.53
C ALA A 46 -2.57 3.80 -12.33
N ASP A 47 -3.08 3.38 -11.16
CA ASP A 47 -3.11 4.21 -9.95
C ASP A 47 -1.72 4.64 -9.48
N LEU A 48 -0.71 3.76 -9.64
CA LEU A 48 0.69 4.09 -9.39
C LEU A 48 1.23 5.09 -10.42
N LEU A 49 0.96 4.84 -11.70
CA LEU A 49 1.42 5.67 -12.80
C LEU A 49 0.81 7.07 -12.77
N THR A 50 -0.48 7.19 -12.41
CA THR A 50 -1.22 8.44 -12.26
C THR A 50 -1.00 9.10 -10.90
N LYS A 51 -0.18 8.50 -10.02
CA LYS A 51 0.14 8.99 -8.66
C LYS A 51 -1.10 9.18 -7.79
N THR A 52 -2.15 8.40 -8.05
CA THR A 52 -3.33 8.31 -7.20
C THR A 52 -2.99 7.57 -5.90
N ILE A 53 -1.99 6.69 -5.97
CA ILE A 53 -1.31 6.09 -4.82
C ILE A 53 0.21 6.22 -4.94
N GLU A 54 0.90 6.09 -3.80
CA GLU A 54 2.36 5.96 -3.71
C GLU A 54 2.70 4.77 -2.81
N ILE A 55 3.72 4.00 -3.21
CA ILE A 55 4.22 2.85 -2.47
C ILE A 55 5.65 3.13 -2.05
N LYS A 56 5.96 2.86 -0.78
CA LYS A 56 7.33 2.81 -0.27
C LYS A 56 7.65 1.41 0.25
N PHE A 57 8.68 0.81 -0.33
CA PHE A 57 9.26 -0.41 0.19
C PHE A 57 10.18 -0.07 1.35
N ALA A 58 10.26 -0.94 2.36
CA ALA A 58 11.32 -0.83 3.34
C ALA A 58 12.59 -1.35 2.66
N ASP A 59 13.68 -0.60 2.71
CA ASP A 59 14.95 -1.07 2.17
C ASP A 59 15.48 -2.21 3.05
N ASP A 60 16.14 -3.20 2.44
CA ASP A 60 16.74 -4.33 3.17
C ASP A 60 17.75 -3.87 4.25
N SER A 61 18.29 -2.65 4.12
CA SER A 61 19.15 -2.02 5.11
C SER A 61 18.47 -1.71 6.45
N ASP A 62 17.15 -1.51 6.47
CA ASP A 62 16.39 -1.25 7.72
C ASP A 62 16.09 -2.55 8.49
N ILE A 63 16.13 -3.71 7.82
CA ILE A 63 15.72 -5.01 8.38
C ILE A 63 16.88 -5.72 9.11
N MET A 64 18.13 -5.35 8.83
CA MET A 64 19.33 -5.89 9.50
C MET A 64 19.77 -5.09 10.75
N ALA A 65 19.04 -4.02 11.11
CA ALA A 65 19.36 -3.13 12.24
C ALA A 65 18.49 -3.36 13.51
N SER A 66 17.78 -4.49 13.63
CA SER A 66 17.02 -4.88 14.84
C SER A 66 17.43 -6.24 15.36
#